data_AF-A0A2S6HAB5-F1
#
_entry.id   AF-A0A2S6HAB5-F1
#
_cell.length_a   1.000
_cell.length_b   1.000
_cell.length_c   1.000
_cell.angle_alpha   90.00
_cell.angle_beta   90.00
_cell.angle_gamma   90.00
#
_symmetry.space_group_name_H-M   'P 1'
#
loop_
_entity.id
_entity.type
_entity.pdbx_description
1 polymer ?
#
loop_
_entity_poly.entity_id
_entity_poly.type
_entity_poly.pdbx_seq_one_letter_code
_entity_poly.pdbx_strand_id
1 'polypeptide(L)'
;MIKWFFLSFIALIFLSANAAAFDSQLSLDSKIFAVVAVNLFTLSLALIWLGSYYQKYRGAGYGVFGHSTVYLSGGIGLIGLGFHSILMGNCNFLIGHERVPGILSKLATEKSACSWLSLFLILLGLFLSWPSLKLIYGITWRSTGARL
;
A
#
# COMPACT_ATOMS: atom_id res chain seq x y z
N MET A 1 13.37 -24.80 -7.07
CA MET A 1 13.82 -24.18 -5.80
C MET A 1 13.38 -22.72 -5.69
N ILE A 2 13.64 -21.88 -6.70
CA ILE A 2 13.28 -20.46 -6.72
C ILE A 2 11.80 -20.12 -6.41
N LYS A 3 10.84 -20.95 -6.87
CA LYS A 3 9.42 -20.72 -6.58
C LYS A 3 9.09 -20.76 -5.09
N TRP A 4 9.67 -21.71 -4.35
CA TRP A 4 9.41 -21.86 -2.92
C TRP A 4 10.15 -20.82 -2.09
N PHE A 5 11.35 -20.42 -2.53
CA PHE A 5 12.09 -19.32 -1.92
C PHE A 5 11.31 -18.01 -1.98
N PHE A 6 10.71 -17.66 -3.13
CA PHE A 6 9.90 -16.45 -3.24
C PHE A 6 8.66 -16.51 -2.34
N LEU A 7 8.04 -17.68 -2.18
CA LEU A 7 6.91 -17.86 -1.28
C LEU A 7 7.31 -17.65 0.18
N SER A 8 8.45 -18.19 0.61
CA SER A 8 9.00 -17.95 1.95
C SER A 8 9.35 -16.48 2.17
N PHE A 9 9.86 -15.79 1.15
CA PHE A 9 10.12 -14.36 1.20
C PHE A 9 8.85 -13.53 1.37
N ILE A 10 7.75 -13.88 0.67
CA ILE A 10 6.44 -13.25 0.86
C ILE A 10 5.95 -13.44 2.30
N ALA A 11 6.07 -14.64 2.85
CA ALA A 11 5.66 -14.92 4.23
C ALA A 11 6.50 -14.12 5.25
N LEU A 12 7.80 -13.96 4.98
CA LEU A 12 8.68 -13.16 5.82
C LEU A 12 8.30 -11.68 5.79
N ILE A 13 8.01 -11.12 4.60
CA ILE A 13 7.52 -9.74 4.45
C ILE A 13 6.20 -9.56 5.19
N PHE A 14 5.27 -10.50 5.05
CA PHE A 14 3.98 -10.43 5.72
C PHE A 14 4.13 -10.33 7.24
N LEU A 15 5.00 -11.18 7.81
CA LEU A 15 5.25 -11.19 9.24
C LEU A 15 5.96 -9.92 9.70
N SER A 16 7.03 -9.49 9.02
CA SER A 16 7.81 -8.32 9.42
C SER A 16 7.03 -7.01 9.24
N ALA A 17 6.28 -6.86 8.14
CA ALA A 17 5.50 -5.66 7.87
C ALA A 17 4.26 -5.56 8.76
N ASN A 18 3.59 -6.68 9.08
CA ASN A 18 2.52 -6.65 10.08
C ASN A 18 3.08 -6.36 11.48
N ALA A 19 4.20 -6.97 11.87
CA ALA A 19 4.84 -6.68 13.14
C ALA A 19 5.18 -5.18 13.26
N ALA A 20 5.75 -4.58 12.21
CA ALA A 20 6.02 -3.14 12.15
C ALA A 20 4.73 -2.29 12.21
N ALA A 21 3.66 -2.71 11.52
CA ALA A 21 2.37 -2.02 11.57
C ALA A 21 1.74 -2.04 12.97
N PHE A 22 1.94 -3.11 13.75
CA PHE A 22 1.44 -3.21 15.12
C PHE A 22 2.31 -2.46 16.13
N ASP A 23 3.64 -2.53 15.98
CA ASP A 23 4.62 -1.94 16.91
C ASP A 23 4.74 -0.42 16.78
N SER A 24 4.39 0.12 15.61
CA SER A 24 4.51 1.54 15.34
C SER A 24 3.53 2.40 16.18
N GLN A 25 3.98 3.60 16.59
CA GLN A 25 3.21 4.58 17.38
C GLN A 25 2.13 5.31 16.56
N LEU A 26 1.46 4.60 15.65
CA LEU A 26 0.39 5.15 14.82
C LEU A 26 -0.94 5.23 15.58
N SER A 27 -1.79 6.18 15.18
CA SER A 27 -3.17 6.26 15.65
C SER A 27 -3.97 5.04 15.18
N LEU A 28 -4.99 4.65 15.95
CA LEU A 28 -5.74 3.40 15.73
C LEU A 28 -6.26 3.28 14.29
N ASP A 29 -6.78 4.37 13.72
CA ASP A 29 -7.25 4.42 12.32
C ASP A 29 -6.12 4.17 11.32
N SER A 30 -4.97 4.81 11.53
CA SER A 30 -3.81 4.64 10.66
C SER A 30 -3.16 3.26 10.76
N LYS A 31 -3.27 2.58 11.91
CA LYS A 31 -2.89 1.17 12.05
C LYS A 31 -3.79 0.27 11.20
N ILE A 32 -5.09 0.53 11.16
CA ILE A 32 -6.02 -0.23 10.30
C ILE A 32 -5.62 -0.07 8.84
N PHE A 33 -5.34 1.15 8.38
CA PHE A 33 -4.87 1.39 7.00
C PHE A 33 -3.55 0.68 6.71
N ALA A 34 -2.59 0.70 7.65
CA ALA A 34 -1.30 0.02 7.50
C ALA A 34 -1.47 -1.51 7.38
N VAL A 35 -2.27 -2.12 8.26
CA VAL A 35 -2.55 -3.57 8.24
C VAL A 35 -3.27 -3.95 6.94
N VAL A 36 -4.27 -3.18 6.51
CA VAL A 36 -4.97 -3.42 5.24
C VAL A 36 -4.01 -3.32 4.06
N ALA A 37 -3.16 -2.30 4.02
CA ALA A 37 -2.16 -2.12 2.97
C ALA A 37 -1.18 -3.31 2.91
N VAL A 38 -0.64 -3.76 4.05
CA VAL A 38 0.29 -4.90 4.14
C VAL A 38 -0.37 -6.21 3.70
N ASN A 39 -1.62 -6.45 4.11
CA ASN A 39 -2.37 -7.63 3.68
C ASN A 39 -2.61 -7.63 2.17
N LEU A 40 -3.04 -6.50 1.61
CA LEU A 40 -3.23 -6.35 0.16
C LEU A 40 -1.92 -6.49 -0.60
N PHE A 41 -0.81 -5.96 -0.07
CA PHE A 41 0.52 -6.12 -0.65
C PHE A 41 0.92 -7.59 -0.70
N THR A 42 0.74 -8.32 0.40
CA THR A 42 1.11 -9.73 0.47
C THR A 42 0.26 -10.57 -0.49
N LEU A 43 -1.04 -10.32 -0.54
CA LEU A 43 -1.95 -10.95 -1.49
C LEU A 43 -1.51 -10.65 -2.95
N SER A 44 -1.12 -9.42 -3.24
CA SER A 44 -0.64 -9.03 -4.56
C SER A 44 0.61 -9.79 -4.98
N LEU A 45 1.57 -9.98 -4.07
CA LEU A 45 2.78 -10.77 -4.33
C LEU A 45 2.47 -12.25 -4.53
N ALA A 46 1.50 -12.80 -3.79
CA ALA A 46 1.03 -14.17 -3.98
C ALA A 46 0.36 -14.37 -5.35
N LEU A 47 -0.42 -13.38 -5.83
CA LEU A 47 -1.02 -13.40 -7.17
C LEU A 47 0.04 -13.28 -8.28
N ILE A 48 1.05 -12.42 -8.11
CA ILE A 48 2.19 -12.32 -9.03
C ILE A 48 2.96 -13.64 -9.08
N TRP A 49 3.21 -14.25 -7.92
CA TRP A 49 3.85 -15.56 -7.82
C TRP A 49 3.05 -16.64 -8.55
N LEU A 50 1.74 -16.73 -8.31
CA LEU A 50 0.84 -17.66 -9.01
C LEU A 50 0.89 -17.45 -10.53
N GLY A 51 0.79 -16.21 -11.00
CA GLY A 51 0.83 -15.87 -12.43
C GLY A 51 2.19 -16.11 -13.10
N SER A 52 3.29 -16.04 -12.34
CA SER A 52 4.65 -16.19 -12.88
C SER A 52 5.07 -17.65 -12.99
N TYR A 53 4.73 -18.47 -11.99
CA TYR A 53 5.19 -19.87 -11.91
C TYR A 53 4.21 -20.90 -12.48
N TYR A 54 2.95 -20.53 -12.72
CA TYR A 54 1.92 -21.44 -13.21
C TYR A 54 1.18 -20.87 -14.43
N GLN A 55 1.37 -21.53 -15.58
CA GLN A 55 0.75 -21.17 -16.86
C GLN A 55 -0.78 -21.03 -16.80
N LYS A 56 -1.46 -21.91 -16.05
CA LYS A 56 -2.92 -21.88 -15.85
C LYS A 56 -3.41 -20.53 -15.30
N TYR A 57 -2.69 -19.96 -14.33
CA TYR A 57 -3.06 -18.69 -13.70
C TYR A 57 -2.55 -17.48 -14.48
N ARG A 58 -1.49 -17.65 -15.27
CA ARG A 58 -1.03 -16.65 -16.24
C ARG A 58 -2.10 -16.34 -17.28
N GLY A 59 -2.71 -17.37 -17.87
CA GLY A 59 -3.81 -17.22 -18.84
C GLY A 59 -5.09 -16.60 -18.23
N ALA A 60 -5.30 -16.78 -16.92
CA ALA A 60 -6.40 -16.16 -16.18
C ALA A 60 -6.10 -14.72 -15.70
N GLY A 61 -4.94 -14.15 -16.03
CA GLY A 61 -4.62 -12.74 -15.73
C GLY A 61 -4.17 -12.45 -14.30
N TYR A 62 -3.82 -13.46 -13.50
CA TYR A 62 -3.44 -13.28 -12.08
C TYR A 62 -2.24 -12.35 -11.88
N GLY A 63 -1.30 -12.33 -12.83
CA GLY A 63 -0.16 -11.40 -12.78
C GLY A 63 -0.60 -9.94 -12.91
N VAL A 64 -1.56 -9.64 -13.80
CA VAL A 64 -2.10 -8.29 -13.99
C VAL A 64 -2.85 -7.83 -12.75
N PHE A 65 -3.68 -8.72 -12.17
CA PHE A 65 -4.35 -8.46 -10.90
C PHE A 65 -3.34 -8.19 -9.79
N GLY A 66 -2.32 -9.03 -9.66
CA GLY A 66 -1.25 -8.85 -8.69
C GLY A 66 -0.58 -7.48 -8.82
N HIS A 67 -0.14 -7.08 -10.01
CA HIS A 67 0.44 -5.74 -10.21
C HIS A 67 -0.53 -4.62 -9.86
N SER A 68 -1.80 -4.71 -10.25
CA SER A 68 -2.80 -3.68 -9.91
C SER A 68 -3.02 -3.56 -8.40
N THR A 69 -3.03 -4.69 -7.67
CA THR A 69 -3.22 -4.72 -6.22
C THR A 69 -2.00 -4.19 -5.48
N VAL A 70 -0.78 -4.28 -6.03
CA VAL A 70 0.41 -3.60 -5.49
C VAL A 70 0.19 -2.09 -5.46
N TYR A 71 -0.25 -1.49 -6.58
CA TYR A 71 -0.50 -0.05 -6.65
C TYR A 71 -1.66 0.38 -5.72
N LEU A 72 -2.68 -0.47 -5.58
CA LEU A 72 -3.79 -0.24 -4.64
C LEU A 72 -3.30 -0.24 -3.19
N SER A 73 -2.49 -1.23 -2.81
CA SER A 73 -1.88 -1.33 -1.49
C SER A 73 -1.01 -0.10 -1.17
N GLY A 74 -0.14 0.29 -2.11
CA GLY A 74 0.68 1.50 -1.98
C GLY A 74 -0.18 2.76 -1.82
N GLY A 75 -1.26 2.88 -2.60
CA GLY A 75 -2.21 3.99 -2.49
C GLY A 75 -2.89 4.05 -1.13
N ILE A 76 -3.38 2.93 -0.60
CA ILE A 76 -4.00 2.84 0.73
C ILE A 76 -3.00 3.19 1.83
N GLY A 77 -1.75 2.73 1.72
CA GLY A 77 -0.69 3.08 2.66
C GLY A 77 -0.41 4.58 2.69
N LEU A 78 -0.32 5.24 1.53
CA LEU A 78 -0.12 6.69 1.42
C LEU A 78 -1.30 7.49 1.98
N ILE A 79 -2.54 7.03 1.72
CA ILE A 79 -3.74 7.64 2.31
C ILE A 79 -3.70 7.53 3.84
N GLY A 80 -3.36 6.35 4.37
CA GLY A 80 -3.24 6.12 5.81
C GLY A 80 -2.19 7.04 6.47
N LEU A 81 -1.03 7.21 5.84
CA LEU A 81 0.02 8.13 6.31
C LEU A 81 -0.43 9.60 6.24
N GLY A 82 -1.11 10.01 5.16
CA GLY A 82 -1.66 11.36 5.04
C GLY A 82 -2.72 11.66 6.11
N PHE A 83 -3.64 10.72 6.37
CA PHE A 83 -4.61 10.84 7.45
C PHE A 83 -3.94 10.95 8.83
N HIS A 84 -2.96 10.08 9.11
CA HIS A 84 -2.21 10.11 10.35
C HIS A 84 -1.57 11.48 10.62
N SER A 85 -0.98 12.06 9.59
CA SER A 85 -0.30 13.36 9.63
C SER A 85 -1.25 14.52 9.90
N ILE A 86 -2.46 14.48 9.31
CA ILE A 86 -3.52 15.47 9.57
C ILE A 86 -4.01 15.36 11.01
N LEU A 87 -4.23 14.14 11.51
CA LEU A 87 -4.72 13.87 12.85
C LEU A 87 -3.71 14.24 13.95
N MET A 88 -2.43 13.92 13.76
CA MET A 88 -1.36 14.24 14.72
C MET A 88 -0.90 15.70 14.63
N GLY A 89 -1.23 16.41 13.55
CA GLY A 89 -0.80 17.78 13.30
C GLY A 89 0.72 17.95 13.19
N ASN A 90 1.44 16.86 12.99
CA ASN A 90 2.89 16.82 12.79
C ASN A 90 3.23 15.70 11.77
N CYS A 91 4.35 15.86 11.08
CA CYS A 91 4.82 14.92 10.07
C CYS A 91 6.08 14.18 10.56
N ASN A 92 6.18 13.94 11.87
CA ASN A 92 7.36 13.34 12.48
C ASN A 92 7.65 11.91 11.99
N PHE A 93 6.71 11.25 11.32
CA PHE A 93 6.98 9.96 10.68
C PHE A 93 7.98 10.05 9.50
N LEU A 94 8.20 11.24 8.90
CA LEU A 94 9.19 11.45 7.84
C LEU A 94 10.62 11.63 8.34
N ILE A 95 10.77 12.06 9.59
CA ILE A 95 12.06 12.29 10.22
C ILE A 95 12.16 11.20 11.25
N GLY A 96 12.92 10.14 10.96
CA GLY A 96 13.21 9.13 11.97
C GLY A 96 13.66 9.77 13.29
N HIS A 97 13.58 9.03 14.40
CA HIS A 97 13.93 9.50 15.75
C HIS A 97 15.30 10.20 15.88
N GLU A 98 16.17 10.10 14.88
CA GLU A 98 17.39 10.86 14.77
C GLU A 98 17.10 12.27 14.26
N ARG A 99 17.47 13.27 15.07
CA ARG A 99 17.44 14.70 14.72
C ARG A 99 18.25 14.93 13.44
N VAL A 100 17.62 14.85 12.28
CA VAL A 100 18.23 15.26 11.01
C VAL A 100 18.28 16.80 11.03
N PRO A 101 19.48 17.42 11.09
CA PRO A 101 19.58 18.87 11.03
C PRO A 101 19.37 19.30 9.57
N GLY A 102 18.27 19.99 9.26
CA GLY A 102 18.03 20.48 7.90
C GLY A 102 16.62 21.00 7.64
N ILE A 103 16.40 21.46 6.41
CA ILE A 103 15.12 21.99 5.90
C ILE A 103 13.96 21.00 6.12
N LEU A 104 14.24 19.69 6.11
CA LEU A 104 13.26 18.64 6.41
C LEU A 104 12.70 18.72 7.85
N SER A 105 13.52 19.07 8.85
CA SER A 105 13.04 19.16 10.24
C SER A 105 12.15 20.37 10.48
N LYS A 106 12.40 21.46 9.76
CA LYS A 106 11.49 22.62 9.72
C LYS A 106 10.19 22.29 8.98
N LEU A 107 10.25 21.59 7.86
CA LEU A 107 9.04 21.20 7.10
C LEU A 107 8.12 20.24 7.86
N ALA A 108 8.66 19.37 8.72
CA ALA A 108 7.81 18.44 9.50
C ALA A 108 7.23 19.05 10.78
N THR A 109 7.84 20.13 11.29
CA THR A 109 7.36 20.87 12.47
C THR A 109 6.45 22.04 12.12
N GLU A 110 6.55 22.59 10.91
CA GLU A 110 5.58 23.56 10.40
C GLU A 110 4.25 22.90 10.05
N LYS A 111 3.20 23.27 10.80
CA LYS A 111 1.82 22.78 10.61
C LYS A 111 1.31 23.00 9.18
N SER A 112 1.68 24.10 8.53
CA SER A 112 1.27 24.42 7.16
C SER A 112 1.91 23.47 6.14
N ALA A 113 3.22 23.29 6.20
CA ALA A 113 3.96 22.40 5.30
C ALA A 113 3.55 20.94 5.47
N CYS A 114 3.34 20.48 6.71
CA CYS A 114 2.85 19.14 6.98
C CYS A 114 1.43 18.90 6.43
N SER A 115 0.53 19.89 6.54
CA SER A 115 -0.83 19.79 5.98
C SER A 115 -0.82 19.67 4.46
N TRP A 116 0.01 20.47 3.77
CA TRP A 116 0.19 20.38 2.31
C TRP A 116 0.78 19.04 1.87
N LEU A 117 1.80 18.56 2.59
CA LEU A 117 2.41 17.26 2.31
C LEU A 117 1.40 16.12 2.50
N SER A 118 0.58 16.19 3.55
CA SER A 118 -0.46 15.20 3.84
C SER A 118 -1.54 15.16 2.77
N LEU A 119 -1.98 16.32 2.30
CA LEU A 119 -2.92 16.43 1.17
C LEU A 119 -2.32 15.84 -0.11
N PHE A 120 -1.05 16.11 -0.37
CA PHE A 120 -0.36 15.54 -1.53
C PHE A 120 -0.28 14.01 -1.45
N LEU A 121 0.02 13.45 -0.27
CA LEU A 121 0.04 12.00 -0.05
C LEU A 121 -1.34 11.36 -0.27
N ILE A 122 -2.42 11.99 0.20
CA ILE A 122 -3.79 11.51 -0.02
C ILE A 122 -4.15 11.54 -1.51
N LEU A 123 -3.89 12.67 -2.19
CA LEU A 123 -4.17 12.83 -3.61
C LEU A 123 -3.36 11.85 -4.46
N LEU A 124 -2.08 11.66 -4.14
CA LEU A 124 -1.22 10.68 -4.80
C LEU A 124 -1.72 9.25 -4.57
N GLY A 125 -2.14 8.93 -3.34
CA GLY A 125 -2.70 7.61 -3.03
C GLY A 125 -4.02 7.34 -3.76
N LEU A 126 -4.89 8.34 -3.89
CA LEU A 126 -6.11 8.27 -4.71
C LEU A 126 -5.78 8.09 -6.19
N PHE A 127 -4.81 8.84 -6.70
CA PHE A 127 -4.38 8.73 -8.10
C PHE A 127 -3.77 7.36 -8.41
N LEU A 128 -2.98 6.79 -7.50
CA LEU A 128 -2.40 5.44 -7.65
C LEU A 128 -3.42 4.32 -7.53
N SER A 129 -4.44 4.49 -6.68
CA SER A 129 -5.51 3.51 -6.51
C SER A 129 -6.55 3.55 -7.63
N TRP A 130 -6.74 4.70 -8.28
CA TRP A 130 -7.71 4.89 -9.37
C TRP A 130 -7.57 3.91 -10.56
N PRO A 131 -6.40 3.74 -11.20
CA PRO A 131 -6.25 2.80 -12.30
C PRO A 131 -6.48 1.35 -11.85
N SER A 132 -6.10 1.00 -10.62
CA SER A 132 -6.33 -0.33 -10.05
C SER A 132 -7.81 -0.62 -9.82
N LEU A 133 -8.54 0.34 -9.24
CA LEU A 133 -9.99 0.26 -9.06
C LEU A 133 -10.70 0.14 -10.41
N LYS A 134 -10.32 0.96 -11.40
CA LYS A 134 -10.89 0.91 -12.75
C LYS A 134 -10.72 -0.46 -13.41
N LEU A 135 -9.58 -1.13 -13.18
CA LEU A 135 -9.30 -2.45 -13.74
C LEU A 135 -10.16 -3.54 -13.08
N ILE A 136 -10.28 -3.50 -11.74
CA ILE A 136 -11.13 -4.44 -10.97
C ILE A 136 -12.61 -4.27 -11.34
N TYR A 137 -13.11 -3.02 -11.39
CA TYR A 137 -14.48 -2.74 -11.78
C TYR A 137 -14.76 -3.11 -13.25
N GLY A 138 -13.86 -2.77 -14.17
CA GLY A 138 -14.04 -3.05 -15.60
C GLY A 138 -14.15 -4.55 -15.92
N ILE A 139 -13.41 -5.40 -15.21
CA ILE A 139 -13.47 -6.86 -15.40
C ILE A 139 -14.74 -7.43 -14.76
N THR A 140 -15.15 -6.90 -13.60
CA THR A 140 -16.40 -7.30 -12.93
C THR A 140 -17.61 -7.02 -13.83
N TRP A 141 -17.68 -5.83 -14.43
CA TRP A 141 -18.75 -5.46 -15.36
C TRP A 141 -18.81 -6.34 -16.62
N ARG A 142 -17.66 -6.70 -17.20
CA ARG A 142 -17.62 -7.62 -18.36
C ARG A 142 -18.05 -9.05 -18.00
N SER A 143 -17.69 -9.52 -16.82
CA SER A 143 -18.09 -10.84 -16.32
C SER A 143 -19.60 -10.92 -16.06
N THR A 144 -20.20 -9.85 -15.53
CA THR A 144 -21.65 -9.77 -15.30
C THR A 144 -22.44 -9.60 -16.60
N GLY A 145 -21.93 -8.81 -17.56
CA GLY A 145 -22.56 -8.62 -18.87
C GLY A 145 -22.48 -9.84 -19.80
N ALA A 146 -21.55 -10.77 -19.58
CA ALA A 146 -21.44 -12.01 -20.34
C ALA A 146 -22.34 -13.16 -19.82
N ARG A 147 -23.11 -12.92 -18.74
CA ARG A 147 -24.06 -13.88 -18.15
C ARG A 147 -25.54 -13.52 -18.37
N LEU A 148 -25.83 -12.48 -19.15
CA LEU A 148 -27.16 -12.11 -19.64
C LEU A 148 -27.23 -12.39 -21.15
#